data_AF-A0AA44XNG6-F1
#
_entry.id   AF-A0AA44XNG6-F1
#
_cell.length_a   1.000
_cell.length_b   1.000
_cell.length_c   1.000
_cell.angle_alpha   90.00
_cell.angle_beta   90.00
_cell.angle_gamma   90.00
#
_symmetry.space_group_name_H-M   'P 1'
#
loop_
_entity.id
_entity.type
_entity.pdbx_description
1 polymer ?
#
loop_
_entity_poly.entity_id
_entity_poly.type
_entity_poly.pdbx_seq_one_letter_code
_entity_poly.pdbx_strand_id
1 'polypeptide(L)' 'SFADDVTLTAAMLDRLLHHCHVVQISGESYRLKDKKRVGIQPQIES' A
#
# COMPACT_ATOMS: atom_id res chain seq x y z
N SER A 1 -17.97 6.74 -14.64
CA SER A 1 -16.59 6.81 -14.12
C SER A 1 -16.69 6.88 -12.61
N PHE A 2 -16.37 5.80 -11.88
CA PHE A 2 -16.36 5.79 -10.40
C PHE A 2 -15.06 6.41 -9.86
N ALA A 3 -14.01 6.42 -10.67
CA ALA A 3 -12.68 6.93 -10.33
C ALA A 3 -12.52 8.47 -10.47
N ASP A 4 -13.48 9.18 -11.07
CA ASP A 4 -13.45 10.65 -11.21
C ASP A 4 -14.21 11.38 -10.08
N ASP A 5 -14.94 10.65 -9.24
CA ASP A 5 -15.67 11.26 -8.14
C ASP A 5 -14.77 11.40 -6.90
N VAL A 6 -13.99 12.48 -6.91
CA VAL A 6 -13.10 12.89 -5.82
C VAL A 6 -13.89 13.05 -4.50
N THR A 7 -15.14 13.53 -4.59
CA THR A 7 -16.00 13.75 -3.43
C THR A 7 -16.40 12.42 -2.77
N LEU A 8 -16.82 11.46 -3.59
CA LEU A 8 -17.16 10.12 -3.13
C LEU A 8 -15.93 9.40 -2.54
N THR A 9 -14.79 9.50 -3.21
CA THR A 9 -13.53 8.91 -2.76
C THR A 9 -13.10 9.46 -1.39
N ALA A 10 -13.17 10.78 -1.22
CA ALA A 10 -12.85 11.43 0.05
C ALA A 10 -13.82 11.02 1.18
N ALA A 11 -15.13 10.96 0.90
CA ALA A 11 -16.14 10.55 1.88
C ALA A 11 -15.98 9.08 2.31
N MET A 12 -15.55 8.20 1.41
CA MET A 12 -15.22 6.81 1.74
C MET A 12 -13.97 6.73 2.62
N LEU A 13 -12.89 7.43 2.25
CA LEU A 13 -11.66 7.46 3.03
C LEU A 13 -11.90 8.01 4.43
N ASP A 14 -12.64 9.11 4.55
CA ASP A 14 -13.00 9.74 5.80
C ASP A 14 -13.66 8.73 6.77
N ARG A 15 -14.70 8.01 6.33
CA ARG A 15 -15.38 7.00 7.16
C ARG A 15 -14.47 5.85 7.59
N LEU A 16 -13.54 5.43 6.73
CA LEU A 16 -12.58 4.37 7.06
C LEU A 16 -11.57 4.85 8.11
N LEU A 17 -11.05 6.06 7.95
CA LEU A 17 -10.06 6.66 8.87
C LEU A 17 -10.64 6.99 10.24
N HIS A 18 -11.94 7.29 10.35
CA HIS A 18 -12.60 7.56 11.63
C HIS A 18 -12.59 6.39 12.61
N HIS A 19 -12.61 5.14 12.11
CA HIS A 19 -12.71 3.94 12.94
C HIS A 19 -11.50 3.00 12.82
N CYS A 20 -10.48 3.37 12.06
CA CYS A 20 -9.27 2.57 11.90
C CYS A 20 -8.06 3.23 12.59
N HIS A 21 -7.12 2.40 12.99
CA HIS A 21 -5.80 2.86 13.39
C HIS A 21 -4.85 2.70 12.21
N VAL A 22 -4.29 3.82 11.73
CA VAL A 22 -3.37 3.82 10.60
C VAL A 22 -1.97 3.39 11.08
N VAL A 23 -1.54 2.20 10.65
CA VAL A 23 -0.17 1.73 10.88
C VAL A 23 0.64 1.93 9.61
N GLN A 24 1.63 2.81 9.67
CA GLN A 24 2.59 3.01 8.58
C GLN A 24 3.62 1.88 8.62
N ILE A 25 3.64 1.04 7.59
CA ILE A 25 4.56 -0.08 7.47
C ILE A 25 5.59 0.27 6.40
N SER A 26 6.86 0.27 6.80
CA SER A 26 8.01 0.52 5.95
C SER A 26 8.97 -0.66 5.99
N GLY A 27 9.63 -0.95 4.88
CA GLY A 27 10.57 -2.06 4.74
C GLY A 27 10.27 -2.92 3.53
N GLU A 28 11.19 -3.82 3.20
CA GLU A 28 11.03 -4.70 2.05
C GLU A 28 9.91 -5.72 2.31
N SER A 29 9.16 -6.06 1.25
CA SER A 29 8.13 -7.09 1.32
C SER A 29 8.70 -8.38 1.90
N TYR A 30 8.05 -8.97 2.90
CA TYR A 30 8.49 -10.24 3.49
C TYR A 30 8.70 -11.34 2.43
N ARG A 31 7.81 -11.41 1.42
CA ARG A 31 7.91 -12.31 0.27
C ARG A 31 9.19 -12.14 -0.54
N LEU A 32 9.77 -10.94 -0.50
CA LEU A 32 10.99 -10.58 -1.22
C LEU A 32 12.25 -10.97 -0.45
N LYS A 33 12.14 -11.13 0.87
CA LYS A 33 13.20 -11.68 1.72
C LYS A 33 13.54 -13.12 1.31
N ASP A 34 12.54 -13.93 0.98
CA ASP A 34 12.75 -15.29 0.47
C ASP A 34 13.39 -15.28 -0.92
N LYS A 35 12.97 -14.37 -1.81
CA LYS A 35 13.55 -14.22 -3.15
C LYS A 35 15.00 -13.76 -3.12
N LYS A 36 15.40 -12.91 -2.17
CA LYS A 36 16.81 -12.54 -1.93
C LYS A 36 17.66 -13.73 -1.50
N ARG A 37 17.13 -14.68 -0.72
CA ARG A 37 17.85 -15.94 -0.39
C ARG A 37 18.11 -16.79 -1.64
N VAL A 38 17.28 -16.66 -2.67
CA VAL A 38 17.45 -17.33 -3.97
C VAL A 38 18.20 -16.45 -5.00
N GLY A 39 18.77 -15.32 -4.58
CA GLY A 39 19.55 -14.43 -5.46
C GLY A 39 18.72 -13.53 -6.40
N ILE A 40 17.39 -13.51 -6.26
CA ILE A 40 16.52 -12.66 -7.07
C ILE A 40 16.37 -11.32 -6.35
N GLN A 41 17.23 -10.35 -6.69
CA GLN A 41 17.06 -8.97 -6.24
C GLN A 41 15.86 -8.33 -6.97
N PRO A 42 14.91 -7.72 -6.25
CA PRO A 42 13.91 -6.88 -6.89
C PRO A 42 14.62 -5.74 -7.63
N GLN A 43 14.27 -5.54 -8.91
CA GLN A 43 14.55 -4.27 -9.57
C GLN A 43 13.68 -3.24 -8.86
N ILE A 44 14.28 -2.43 -7.99
CA ILE A 44 13.65 -1.22 -7.48
C ILE A 44 13.74 -0.25 -8.66
N GLU A 45 12.66 -0.14 -9.44
CA GLU A 45 12.56 0.87 -10.49
C GLU A 45 12.50 2.26 -9.83
N SER A 46 13.42 3.12 -10.28
CA SER A 46 13.69 4.49 -9.83
C SER A 46 12.57 5.48 -10.14
#